data_AF-A0A949WJT3-F1
#
_entry.id   AF-A0A949WJT3-F1
#
_cell.length_a   1.000
_cell.length_b   1.000
_cell.length_c   1.000
_cell.angle_alpha   90.00
_cell.angle_beta   90.00
_cell.angle_gamma   90.00
#
_symmetry.space_group_name_H-M   'P 1'
#
loop_
_entity.id
_entity.type
_entity.pdbx_description
1 polymer ?
#
loop_
_entity_poly.entity_id
_entity_poly.type
_entity_poly.pdbx_seq_one_letter_code
_entity_poly.pdbx_strand_id
1 'polypeptide(L)'
;MPHLVEVNEKHRDKGVEIIMATDVDKAPELEKFIADKKLKLGVARVPDIYKLVKAQGYPTSYGIDVDGNCIWRGHPQQCNDSLIEGWLKDLRAPRIPRKLHDALSSAVNAYDNGQYGAALNGLEKLLKHKDEKIKADAQYVADLLNGRLEMNKAAAVIHRNSGDLERLVALLEADARDFSGLDYAKDCASEAKKAKAGKAYKECVEAREKLTRLKLTLSAMKPADAQKALTKLSRDYPDTPAGKEAAELAREFEGKK
;
A
#
# COMPACT_ATOMS: atom_id res chain seq x y z
N MET A 1 -18.35 2.78 5.23
CA MET A 1 -17.25 3.73 5.46
C MET A 1 -16.49 3.92 4.15
N PRO A 2 -17.06 4.63 3.17
CA PRO A 2 -16.40 4.82 1.87
C PRO A 2 -15.06 5.56 2.00
N HIS A 3 -15.03 6.61 2.84
CA HIS A 3 -13.84 7.43 3.01
C HIS A 3 -12.61 6.65 3.51
N LEU A 4 -12.77 5.71 4.46
CA LEU A 4 -11.63 4.89 4.94
C LEU A 4 -11.15 3.89 3.88
N VAL A 5 -12.03 3.41 2.99
CA VAL A 5 -11.62 2.57 1.87
C VAL A 5 -10.77 3.38 0.90
N GLU A 6 -11.22 4.57 0.53
CA GLU A 6 -10.49 5.49 -0.35
C GLU A 6 -9.12 5.87 0.23
N VAL A 7 -9.10 6.26 1.51
CA VAL A 7 -7.86 6.60 2.22
C VAL A 7 -6.92 5.39 2.28
N ASN A 8 -7.43 4.19 2.58
CA ASN A 8 -6.60 2.98 2.56
C ASN A 8 -6.04 2.70 1.16
N GLU A 9 -6.88 2.67 0.13
CA GLU A 9 -6.45 2.39 -1.25
C GLU A 9 -5.42 3.41 -1.76
N LYS A 10 -5.51 4.67 -1.31
CA LYS A 10 -4.58 5.74 -1.68
C LYS A 10 -3.21 5.61 -1.02
N HIS A 11 -3.15 5.19 0.24
CA HIS A 11 -1.91 5.16 1.03
C HIS A 11 -1.33 3.75 1.25
N ARG A 12 -2.03 2.70 0.83
CA ARG A 12 -1.58 1.31 0.94
C ARG A 12 -0.18 1.07 0.39
N ASP A 13 0.11 1.62 -0.77
CA ASP A 13 1.41 1.47 -1.43
C ASP A 13 2.52 2.27 -0.75
N LYS A 14 2.16 3.17 0.17
CA LYS A 14 3.09 3.92 1.02
C LYS A 14 3.30 3.23 2.38
N GLY A 15 2.80 2.00 2.54
CA GLY A 15 2.97 1.20 3.75
C GLY A 15 1.88 1.40 4.80
N VAL A 16 0.73 1.97 4.44
CA VAL A 16 -0.39 2.21 5.37
C VAL A 16 -1.48 1.17 5.16
N GLU A 17 -1.83 0.41 6.19
CA GLU A 17 -3.00 -0.48 6.14
C GLU A 17 -4.03 -0.05 7.18
N ILE A 18 -5.27 0.17 6.74
CA ILE A 18 -6.41 0.39 7.63
C ILE A 18 -7.09 -0.95 7.89
N ILE A 19 -7.07 -1.36 9.16
CA ILE A 19 -7.72 -2.58 9.65
C ILE A 19 -8.96 -2.20 10.46
N MET A 20 -10.10 -2.78 10.12
CA MET A 20 -11.30 -2.72 10.95
C MET A 20 -11.21 -3.80 12.03
N ALA A 21 -11.01 -3.39 13.28
CA ALA A 21 -11.09 -4.29 14.43
C ALA A 21 -12.52 -4.33 14.98
N THR A 22 -13.05 -5.52 15.23
CA THR A 22 -14.43 -5.73 15.70
C THR A 22 -14.52 -6.87 16.71
N ASP A 23 -15.42 -6.76 17.68
CA ASP A 23 -15.80 -7.82 18.63
C ASP A 23 -17.12 -8.51 18.23
N VAL A 24 -17.61 -8.29 17.01
CA VAL A 24 -18.80 -8.98 16.49
C VAL A 24 -18.48 -10.47 16.31
N ASP A 25 -19.10 -11.30 17.16
CA ASP A 25 -18.88 -12.75 17.18
C ASP A 25 -19.58 -13.51 16.05
N LYS A 26 -20.66 -12.95 15.50
CA LYS A 26 -21.48 -13.62 14.48
C LYS A 26 -20.89 -13.43 13.08
N ALA A 27 -20.09 -14.40 12.64
CA ALA A 27 -19.44 -14.39 11.33
C ALA A 27 -20.40 -14.10 10.15
N PRO A 28 -21.61 -14.68 10.06
CA PRO A 28 -22.51 -14.40 8.92
C PRO A 28 -23.00 -12.94 8.84
N GLU A 29 -23.19 -12.28 9.98
CA GLU A 29 -23.61 -10.86 10.02
C GLU A 29 -22.47 -9.94 9.61
N LEU A 30 -21.24 -10.25 10.04
CA LEU A 30 -20.04 -9.53 9.65
C LEU A 30 -19.72 -9.70 8.16
N GLU A 31 -19.77 -10.93 7.63
CA GLU A 31 -19.56 -11.23 6.21
C GLU A 31 -20.60 -10.51 5.34
N LYS A 32 -21.87 -10.55 5.73
CA LYS A 32 -22.92 -9.80 5.05
C LYS A 32 -22.65 -8.30 5.08
N PHE A 33 -22.25 -7.73 6.22
CA PHE A 33 -21.91 -6.31 6.32
C PHE A 33 -20.73 -5.93 5.41
N ILE A 34 -19.69 -6.76 5.36
CA ILE A 34 -18.53 -6.57 4.48
C ILE A 34 -18.97 -6.57 3.02
N ALA A 35 -19.80 -7.54 2.62
CA ALA A 35 -20.34 -7.65 1.26
C ALA A 35 -21.23 -6.46 0.89
N ASP A 36 -22.19 -6.12 1.76
CA ASP A 36 -23.16 -5.04 1.55
C ASP A 36 -22.47 -3.66 1.47
N LYS A 37 -21.43 -3.45 2.27
CA LYS A 37 -20.64 -2.21 2.27
C LYS A 37 -19.45 -2.23 1.33
N LYS A 38 -19.22 -3.34 0.62
CA LYS A 38 -18.08 -3.56 -0.29
C LYS A 38 -16.74 -3.15 0.35
N LEU A 39 -16.54 -3.53 1.60
CA LEU A 39 -15.35 -3.13 2.35
C LEU A 39 -14.11 -3.85 1.78
N LYS A 40 -13.18 -3.09 1.24
CA LYS A 40 -11.86 -3.56 0.80
C LYS A 40 -10.78 -3.26 1.85
N LEU A 41 -11.10 -3.50 3.11
CA LEU A 41 -10.21 -3.30 4.25
C LEU A 41 -9.90 -4.64 4.89
N GLY A 42 -8.73 -4.77 5.51
CA GLY A 42 -8.49 -5.88 6.44
C GLY A 42 -9.52 -5.83 7.58
N VAL A 43 -10.11 -6.98 7.94
CA VAL A 43 -11.03 -7.08 9.07
C VAL A 43 -10.47 -8.07 10.07
N ALA A 44 -10.24 -7.60 11.29
CA ALA A 44 -9.75 -8.41 12.40
C ALA A 44 -10.85 -8.58 13.44
N ARG A 45 -11.19 -9.83 13.77
CA ARG A 45 -12.04 -10.13 14.93
C ARG A 45 -11.16 -10.18 16.17
N VAL A 46 -11.42 -9.29 17.12
CA VAL A 46 -10.67 -9.17 18.36
C VAL A 46 -11.67 -9.09 19.52
N PRO A 47 -11.90 -10.21 20.25
CA PRO A 47 -12.76 -10.23 21.41
C PRO A 47 -12.33 -9.18 22.44
N ASP A 48 -13.30 -8.50 23.06
CA ASP A 48 -13.04 -7.47 24.08
C ASP A 48 -12.10 -6.33 23.63
N ILE A 49 -11.97 -6.07 22.31
CA ILE A 49 -11.09 -5.02 21.78
C ILE A 49 -11.26 -3.69 22.50
N TYR A 50 -12.50 -3.32 22.84
CA TYR A 50 -12.84 -2.12 23.59
C TYR A 50 -12.05 -2.01 24.91
N LYS A 51 -12.00 -3.10 25.69
CA LYS A 51 -11.27 -3.15 26.97
C LYS A 51 -9.77 -3.16 26.72
N LEU A 52 -9.33 -3.94 25.73
CA LEU A 52 -7.92 -4.08 25.37
C LEU A 52 -7.29 -2.72 25.04
N VAL A 53 -7.95 -1.92 24.21
CA VAL A 53 -7.44 -0.61 23.78
C VAL A 53 -7.91 0.55 24.65
N LYS A 54 -8.66 0.27 25.73
CA LYS A 54 -9.26 1.26 26.63
C LYS A 54 -10.02 2.36 25.86
N ALA A 55 -10.81 1.95 24.87
CA ALA A 55 -11.64 2.85 24.09
C ALA A 55 -12.63 3.60 25.00
N GLN A 56 -12.96 4.85 24.66
CA GLN A 56 -13.92 5.68 25.40
C GLN A 56 -15.28 5.78 24.69
N GLY A 57 -15.41 5.15 23.52
CA GLY A 57 -16.62 5.17 22.70
C GLY A 57 -16.39 4.61 21.31
N TYR A 58 -17.47 4.42 20.56
CA TYR A 58 -17.44 4.03 19.14
C TYR A 58 -18.01 5.14 18.25
N PRO A 59 -17.49 5.32 17.03
CA PRO A 59 -16.30 4.65 16.49
C PRO A 59 -15.02 5.38 16.92
N THR A 60 -13.96 4.62 17.24
CA THR A 60 -12.63 5.14 17.57
C THR A 60 -11.59 4.50 16.64
N SER A 61 -10.61 5.29 16.22
CA SER A 61 -9.47 4.85 15.43
C SER A 61 -8.16 5.19 16.11
N TYR A 62 -7.15 4.38 15.85
CA TYR A 62 -5.79 4.54 16.35
C TYR A 62 -4.83 4.50 15.15
N GLY A 63 -3.87 5.42 15.12
CA GLY A 63 -2.74 5.38 14.21
C GLY A 63 -1.59 4.70 14.92
N ILE A 64 -1.11 3.59 14.38
CA ILE A 64 0.00 2.81 14.93
C ILE A 64 1.18 2.92 13.97
N ASP A 65 2.35 3.30 14.47
CA ASP A 65 3.57 3.35 13.66
C ASP A 65 4.20 1.96 13.45
N VAL A 66 5.29 1.90 12.68
CA VAL A 66 6.02 0.65 12.39
C VAL A 66 6.68 0.03 13.62
N ASP A 67 6.89 0.81 14.68
CA ASP A 67 7.46 0.35 15.95
C ASP A 67 6.35 -0.11 16.93
N GLY A 68 5.07 -0.04 16.53
CA GLY A 68 3.93 -0.44 17.33
C GLY A 68 3.43 0.64 18.29
N ASN A 69 3.93 1.88 18.21
CA ASN A 69 3.49 2.98 19.06
C ASN A 69 2.19 3.59 18.54
N CYS A 70 1.31 3.96 19.46
CA CYS A 70 0.13 4.76 19.14
C CYS A 70 0.53 6.22 18.93
N ILE A 71 0.59 6.63 17.66
CA ILE A 71 0.94 8.00 17.24
C ILE A 71 -0.29 8.91 17.09
N TRP A 72 -1.48 8.33 17.06
CA TRP A 72 -2.72 9.08 16.96
C TRP A 72 -3.91 8.31 17.51
N ARG A 73 -4.88 9.05 18.06
CA ARG A 73 -6.19 8.56 18.47
C ARG A 73 -7.24 9.57 18.07
N GLY A 74 -8.32 9.13 17.45
CA GLY A 74 -9.41 10.03 17.10
C GLY A 74 -10.60 9.33 16.46
N HIS A 75 -11.52 10.14 15.95
CA HIS A 75 -12.69 9.62 15.25
C HIS A 75 -12.29 9.22 13.81
N PRO A 76 -12.77 8.09 13.26
CA PRO A 76 -12.37 7.63 11.93
C PRO A 76 -12.59 8.66 10.81
N GLN A 77 -13.59 9.56 10.92
CA GLN A 77 -13.80 10.63 9.94
C GLN A 77 -12.65 11.65 9.87
N GLN A 78 -11.83 11.74 10.91
CA GLN A 78 -10.65 12.60 10.96
C GLN A 78 -9.44 11.94 10.27
N CYS A 79 -9.49 10.62 10.03
CA CYS A 79 -8.47 9.91 9.26
C CYS A 79 -8.63 10.28 7.78
N ASN A 80 -7.85 11.26 7.36
CA ASN A 80 -7.86 11.83 6.01
C ASN A 80 -6.45 11.88 5.43
N ASP A 81 -6.37 12.24 4.15
CA ASP A 81 -5.10 12.28 3.42
C ASP A 81 -4.04 13.16 4.07
N SER A 82 -4.41 14.34 4.56
CA SER A 82 -3.43 15.26 5.15
C SER A 82 -2.80 14.68 6.41
N LEU A 83 -3.59 13.96 7.21
CA LEU A 83 -3.11 13.32 8.43
C LEU A 83 -2.15 12.18 8.10
N ILE A 84 -2.54 11.31 7.15
CA ILE A 84 -1.70 10.17 6.75
C ILE A 84 -0.43 10.64 6.03
N GLU A 85 -0.52 11.59 5.10
CA GLU A 85 0.67 12.18 4.45
C GLU A 85 1.59 12.88 5.47
N GLY A 86 1.03 13.41 6.56
CA GLY A 86 1.81 13.89 7.70
C GLY A 86 2.64 12.77 8.33
N TRP A 87 2.00 11.64 8.68
CA TRP A 87 2.72 10.48 9.22
C TRP A 87 3.72 9.89 8.24
N LEU A 88 3.38 9.84 6.95
CA LEU A 88 4.24 9.29 5.90
C LEU A 88 5.50 10.13 5.66
N LYS A 89 5.44 11.45 5.89
CA LYS A 89 6.64 12.32 5.84
C LYS A 89 7.61 12.03 6.98
N ASP A 90 7.06 11.69 8.13
CA ASP A 90 7.82 11.42 9.36
C ASP A 90 8.13 9.93 9.56
N LEU A 91 7.54 9.06 8.74
CA LEU A 91 7.77 7.62 8.73
C LEU A 91 9.21 7.37 8.35
N ARG A 92 10.01 7.10 9.38
CA ARG A 92 11.38 6.63 9.24
C ARG A 92 11.40 5.41 8.32
N ALA A 93 12.46 5.28 7.55
CA ALA A 93 12.76 4.04 6.85
C ALA A 93 12.62 2.86 7.83
N PRO A 94 12.15 1.68 7.36
CA PRO A 94 12.00 0.50 8.20
C PRO A 94 13.27 0.30 9.02
N ARG A 95 13.12 0.18 10.35
CA ARG A 95 14.24 -0.11 11.25
C ARG A 95 14.07 -1.47 11.87
N ILE A 96 15.20 -2.05 12.24
CA ILE A 96 15.18 -3.25 13.07
C ILE A 96 14.77 -2.85 14.49
N PRO A 97 13.64 -3.38 15.02
CA PRO A 97 13.01 -2.89 16.26
C PRO A 97 13.73 -3.34 17.54
N ARG A 98 14.84 -4.08 17.42
CA ARG A 98 15.58 -4.65 18.56
C ARG A 98 17.07 -4.52 18.36
N LYS A 99 17.81 -4.39 19.46
CA LYS A 99 19.27 -4.48 19.42
C LYS A 99 19.69 -5.89 18.99
N LEU A 100 20.48 -5.97 17.93
CA LEU A 100 21.10 -7.21 17.44
C LEU A 100 22.57 -7.25 17.83
N HIS A 101 23.22 -8.40 17.63
CA HIS A 101 24.66 -8.55 17.80
C HIS A 101 25.45 -7.57 16.90
N ASP A 102 26.51 -6.94 17.43
CA ASP A 102 27.28 -5.88 16.74
C ASP A 102 27.95 -6.35 15.44
N ALA A 103 28.18 -7.66 15.29
CA ALA A 103 28.63 -8.27 14.04
C ALA A 103 27.68 -7.97 12.84
N LEU A 104 26.42 -7.63 13.11
CA LEU A 104 25.42 -7.29 12.09
C LEU A 104 25.36 -5.78 11.79
N SER A 105 26.12 -4.92 12.47
CA SER A 105 25.96 -3.46 12.35
C SER A 105 25.99 -2.96 10.91
N SER A 106 26.83 -3.54 10.03
CA SER A 106 26.85 -3.17 8.61
C SER A 106 25.56 -3.57 7.88
N ALA A 107 25.01 -4.77 8.14
CA ALA A 107 23.78 -5.23 7.51
C ALA A 107 22.56 -4.47 8.04
N VAL A 108 22.53 -4.16 9.35
CA VAL A 108 21.52 -3.32 9.99
C VAL A 108 21.54 -1.91 9.40
N ASN A 109 22.72 -1.29 9.29
CA ASN A 109 22.84 0.04 8.68
C ASN A 109 22.39 0.05 7.21
N ALA A 110 22.70 -1.00 6.44
CA ALA A 110 22.22 -1.13 5.07
C ALA A 110 20.69 -1.26 5.02
N TYR A 111 20.11 -2.08 5.89
CA TYR A 111 18.65 -2.25 6.04
C TYR A 111 17.96 -0.91 6.35
N ASP A 112 18.44 -0.21 7.38
CA ASP A 112 17.86 1.06 7.84
C ASP A 112 17.94 2.18 6.78
N ASN A 113 18.83 2.05 5.80
CA ASN A 113 18.99 2.99 4.68
C ASN A 113 18.30 2.51 3.38
N GLY A 114 17.50 1.45 3.43
CA GLY A 114 16.80 0.91 2.25
C GLY A 114 17.70 0.18 1.25
N GLN A 115 18.96 -0.11 1.63
CA GLN A 115 19.93 -0.82 0.79
C GLN A 115 19.80 -2.33 1.00
N TYR A 116 18.63 -2.88 0.72
CA TYR A 116 18.26 -4.26 1.02
C TYR A 116 19.14 -5.31 0.35
N GLY A 117 19.59 -5.06 -0.90
CA GLY A 117 20.52 -5.95 -1.58
C GLY A 117 21.88 -6.02 -0.87
N ALA A 118 22.40 -4.87 -0.43
CA ALA A 118 23.63 -4.82 0.37
C ALA A 118 23.45 -5.48 1.74
N ALA A 119 22.29 -5.30 2.37
CA ALA A 119 21.97 -5.96 3.64
C ALA A 119 21.96 -7.50 3.48
N LEU A 120 21.26 -8.05 2.48
CA LEU A 120 21.22 -9.49 2.21
C LEU A 120 22.62 -10.07 1.93
N ASN A 121 23.41 -9.40 1.08
CA ASN A 121 24.78 -9.81 0.80
C ASN A 121 25.67 -9.79 2.06
N GLY A 122 25.48 -8.79 2.93
CA GLY A 122 26.18 -8.68 4.21
C GLY A 122 25.85 -9.81 5.19
N LEU A 123 24.69 -10.46 5.05
CA LEU A 123 24.26 -11.55 5.93
C LEU A 123 24.80 -12.92 5.51
N GLU A 124 25.27 -13.13 4.27
CA GLU A 124 25.63 -14.46 3.75
C GLU A 124 26.62 -15.24 4.63
N LYS A 125 27.64 -14.55 5.15
CA LYS A 125 28.64 -15.16 6.04
C LYS A 125 28.12 -15.31 7.46
N LEU A 126 27.29 -14.37 7.92
CA LEU A 126 26.73 -14.35 9.28
C LEU A 126 25.68 -15.46 9.49
N LEU A 127 24.94 -15.82 8.44
CA LEU A 127 24.02 -16.96 8.43
C LEU A 127 24.72 -18.32 8.59
N LYS A 128 26.03 -18.38 8.31
CA LYS A 128 26.87 -19.58 8.44
C LYS A 128 27.84 -19.47 9.62
N HIS A 129 27.64 -18.48 10.49
CA HIS A 129 28.53 -18.23 11.62
C HIS A 129 28.42 -19.35 12.68
N LYS A 130 29.52 -19.64 13.37
CA LYS A 130 29.57 -20.68 14.42
C LYS A 130 28.91 -20.26 15.73
N ASP A 131 28.83 -18.95 15.96
CA ASP A 131 28.12 -18.37 17.09
C ASP A 131 26.62 -18.39 16.80
N GLU A 132 25.87 -19.15 17.61
CA GLU A 132 24.42 -19.33 17.45
C GLU A 132 23.63 -18.03 17.63
N LYS A 133 24.11 -17.07 18.44
CA LYS A 133 23.44 -15.77 18.60
C LYS A 133 23.61 -14.91 17.35
N ILE A 134 24.82 -14.85 16.79
CA ILE A 134 25.08 -14.14 15.51
C ILE A 134 24.23 -14.74 14.39
N LYS A 135 24.21 -16.07 14.30
CA LYS A 135 23.44 -16.79 13.27
C LYS A 135 21.94 -16.55 13.41
N ALA A 136 21.38 -16.62 14.63
CA ALA A 136 19.96 -16.36 14.88
C ALA A 136 19.57 -14.91 14.58
N ASP A 137 20.41 -13.94 14.95
CA ASP A 137 20.17 -12.54 14.62
C ASP A 137 20.27 -12.30 13.11
N ALA A 138 21.21 -12.96 12.41
CA ALA A 138 21.35 -12.85 10.96
C ALA A 138 20.15 -13.44 10.24
N GLN A 139 19.65 -14.59 10.71
CA GLN A 139 18.43 -15.22 10.18
C GLN A 139 17.22 -14.30 10.34
N TYR A 140 17.07 -13.65 11.50
CA TYR A 140 16.00 -12.71 11.74
C TYR A 140 15.99 -11.55 10.73
N VAL A 141 17.15 -10.94 10.45
CA VAL A 141 17.22 -9.85 9.45
C VAL A 141 16.96 -10.37 8.03
N ALA A 142 17.47 -11.56 7.70
CA ALA A 142 17.20 -12.20 6.42
C ALA A 142 15.71 -12.49 6.22
N ASP A 143 15.01 -12.94 7.26
CA ASP A 143 13.57 -13.21 7.22
C ASP A 143 12.76 -11.93 7.01
N LEU A 144 13.13 -10.82 7.64
CA LEU A 144 12.50 -9.52 7.40
C LEU A 144 12.67 -9.06 5.94
N LEU A 145 13.88 -9.19 5.40
CA LEU A 145 14.20 -8.82 4.02
C LEU A 145 13.49 -9.71 3.01
N ASN A 146 13.45 -11.03 3.25
CA ASN A 146 12.72 -11.98 2.42
C ASN A 146 11.21 -11.76 2.49
N GLY A 147 10.66 -11.46 3.66
CA GLY A 147 9.25 -11.10 3.81
C GLY A 147 8.89 -9.88 2.96
N ARG A 148 9.72 -8.83 2.99
CA ARG A 148 9.54 -7.65 2.13
C ARG A 148 9.64 -7.99 0.65
N LEU A 149 10.62 -8.81 0.26
CA LEU A 149 10.78 -9.27 -1.12
C LEU A 149 9.53 -10.00 -1.63
N GLU A 150 8.98 -10.93 -0.85
CA GLU A 150 7.78 -11.68 -1.23
C GLU A 150 6.53 -10.80 -1.26
N MET A 151 6.39 -9.83 -0.35
CA MET A 151 5.32 -8.83 -0.40
C MET A 151 5.39 -7.99 -1.67
N ASN A 152 6.58 -7.53 -2.06
CA ASN A 152 6.76 -6.74 -3.27
C ASN A 152 6.47 -7.58 -4.53
N LYS A 153 6.91 -8.85 -4.58
CA LYS A 153 6.54 -9.77 -5.67
C LYS A 153 5.02 -9.96 -5.76
N ALA A 154 4.33 -10.14 -4.63
CA ALA A 154 2.88 -10.27 -4.60
C ALA A 154 2.18 -8.98 -5.09
N ALA A 155 2.65 -7.81 -4.65
CA ALA A 155 2.14 -6.52 -5.12
C ALA A 155 2.34 -6.33 -6.63
N ALA A 156 3.50 -6.73 -7.16
CA ALA A 156 3.76 -6.69 -8.60
C ALA A 156 2.77 -7.57 -9.38
N VAL A 157 2.41 -8.76 -8.88
CA VAL A 157 1.37 -9.61 -9.49
C VAL A 157 0.01 -8.91 -9.46
N ILE A 158 -0.36 -8.27 -8.36
CA ILE A 158 -1.63 -7.52 -8.24
C ILE A 158 -1.69 -6.38 -9.26
N HIS A 159 -0.64 -5.55 -9.36
CA HIS A 159 -0.60 -4.44 -10.30
C HIS A 159 -0.62 -4.92 -11.76
N ARG A 160 0.09 -6.02 -12.06
CA ARG A 160 0.08 -6.64 -13.39
C ARG A 160 -1.31 -7.14 -13.77
N ASN A 161 -2.01 -7.81 -12.86
CA ASN A 161 -3.34 -8.37 -13.12
C ASN A 161 -4.45 -7.30 -13.15
N SER A 162 -4.30 -6.21 -12.39
CA SER A 162 -5.27 -5.11 -12.38
C SER A 162 -5.12 -4.16 -13.57
N GLY A 163 -4.00 -4.23 -14.29
CA GLY A 163 -3.65 -3.30 -15.36
C GLY A 163 -3.09 -1.97 -14.85
N ASP A 164 -2.76 -1.86 -13.55
CA ASP A 164 -2.12 -0.67 -12.99
C ASP A 164 -0.61 -0.67 -13.28
N LEU A 165 -0.29 -0.44 -14.55
CA LEU A 165 1.08 -0.49 -15.04
C LEU A 165 1.93 0.67 -14.51
N GLU A 166 1.31 1.79 -14.10
CA GLU A 166 2.01 2.89 -13.43
C GLU A 166 2.55 2.46 -12.07
N ARG A 167 1.70 1.85 -11.23
CA ARG A 167 2.12 1.32 -9.94
C ARG A 167 3.10 0.15 -10.07
N LEU A 168 2.86 -0.76 -11.01
CA LEU A 168 3.79 -1.86 -11.31
C LEU A 168 5.20 -1.32 -11.59
N VAL A 169 5.30 -0.36 -12.51
CA VAL A 169 6.58 0.21 -12.90
C VAL A 169 7.26 0.93 -11.73
N ALA A 170 6.52 1.74 -10.96
CA ALA A 170 7.08 2.44 -9.80
C ALA A 170 7.65 1.45 -8.75
N LEU A 171 6.93 0.36 -8.49
CA LEU A 171 7.37 -0.71 -7.59
C LEU A 171 8.64 -1.39 -8.12
N LEU A 172 8.64 -1.81 -9.38
CA LEU A 172 9.79 -2.48 -10.00
C LEU A 172 11.04 -1.59 -10.04
N GLU A 173 10.89 -0.27 -10.24
CA GLU A 173 12.02 0.67 -10.19
C GLU A 173 12.55 0.85 -8.76
N ALA A 174 11.67 0.86 -7.76
CA ALA A 174 12.08 0.87 -6.36
C ALA A 174 12.83 -0.43 -6.02
N ASP A 175 12.30 -1.59 -6.41
CA ASP A 175 12.93 -2.90 -6.15
C ASP A 175 14.29 -3.03 -6.86
N ALA A 176 14.39 -2.56 -8.10
CA ALA A 176 15.67 -2.54 -8.84
C ALA A 176 16.75 -1.71 -8.13
N ARG A 177 16.36 -0.64 -7.44
CA ARG A 177 17.27 0.21 -6.65
C ARG A 177 17.59 -0.41 -5.31
N ASP A 178 16.56 -0.78 -4.55
CA ASP A 178 16.68 -1.16 -3.14
C ASP A 178 17.32 -2.55 -3.00
N PHE A 179 17.06 -3.47 -3.93
CA PHE A 179 17.66 -4.82 -3.98
C PHE A 179 18.89 -4.91 -4.92
N SER A 180 19.52 -3.77 -5.24
CA SER A 180 20.69 -3.73 -6.11
C SER A 180 21.80 -4.71 -5.66
N GLY A 181 22.42 -5.37 -6.63
CA GLY A 181 23.40 -6.43 -6.40
C GLY A 181 22.81 -7.85 -6.43
N LEU A 182 21.48 -7.99 -6.46
CA LEU A 182 20.79 -9.28 -6.64
C LEU A 182 20.29 -9.44 -8.08
N ASP A 183 20.10 -10.68 -8.54
CA ASP A 183 19.53 -10.95 -9.86
C ASP A 183 18.08 -10.48 -9.96
N TYR A 184 17.31 -10.57 -8.86
CA TYR A 184 15.96 -10.01 -8.76
C TYR A 184 15.90 -8.52 -9.16
N ALA A 185 16.86 -7.70 -8.72
CA ALA A 185 16.88 -6.29 -9.08
C ALA A 185 17.12 -6.06 -10.58
N LYS A 186 17.91 -6.92 -11.24
CA LYS A 186 18.13 -6.87 -12.69
C LYS A 186 16.85 -7.22 -13.45
N ASP A 187 16.13 -8.24 -12.98
CA ASP A 187 14.85 -8.65 -13.55
C ASP A 187 13.81 -7.53 -13.42
N CYS A 188 13.71 -6.91 -12.24
CA CYS A 188 12.85 -5.75 -12.00
C CYS A 188 13.19 -4.57 -12.92
N ALA A 189 14.47 -4.22 -13.07
CA ALA A 189 14.91 -3.15 -13.96
C ALA A 189 14.55 -3.43 -15.43
N SER A 190 14.75 -4.67 -15.88
CA SER A 190 14.42 -5.12 -17.23
C SER A 190 12.92 -5.08 -17.49
N GLU A 191 12.12 -5.56 -16.53
CA GLU A 191 10.66 -5.54 -16.63
C GLU A 191 10.11 -4.11 -16.62
N ALA A 192 10.56 -3.25 -15.71
CA ALA A 192 10.14 -1.85 -15.64
C ALA A 192 10.39 -1.12 -16.97
N LYS A 193 11.58 -1.32 -17.56
CA LYS A 193 11.94 -0.75 -18.87
C LYS A 193 11.01 -1.24 -19.98
N LYS A 194 10.72 -2.54 -20.03
CA LYS A 194 9.80 -3.13 -21.03
C LYS A 194 8.37 -2.60 -20.86
N ALA A 195 7.88 -2.54 -19.62
CA ALA A 195 6.55 -2.04 -19.31
C ALA A 195 6.39 -0.57 -19.72
N LYS A 196 7.35 0.31 -19.37
CA LYS A 196 7.35 1.72 -19.77
C LYS A 196 7.33 1.94 -21.29
N ALA A 197 7.99 1.07 -22.04
CA ALA A 197 8.03 1.15 -23.51
C ALA A 197 6.70 0.76 -24.16
N GLY A 198 5.85 -0.01 -23.45
CA GLY A 198 4.58 -0.53 -23.95
C GLY A 198 3.51 0.54 -24.17
N LYS A 199 2.64 0.32 -25.17
CA LYS A 199 1.48 1.20 -25.45
C LYS A 199 0.53 1.28 -24.25
N ALA A 200 0.26 0.15 -23.60
CA ALA A 200 -0.64 0.06 -22.45
C ALA A 200 -0.20 0.95 -21.27
N TYR A 201 1.11 1.05 -21.02
CA TYR A 201 1.63 1.97 -19.99
C TYR A 201 1.37 3.43 -20.37
N LYS A 202 1.65 3.81 -21.62
CA LYS A 202 1.38 5.18 -22.11
C LYS A 202 -0.11 5.53 -22.02
N GLU A 203 -0.99 4.57 -22.31
CA GLU A 203 -2.43 4.72 -22.17
C GLU A 203 -2.85 4.90 -20.70
N CYS A 204 -2.24 4.17 -19.75
CA CYS A 204 -2.47 4.39 -18.32
C CYS A 204 -2.11 5.82 -17.90
N VAL A 205 -0.90 6.27 -18.26
CA VAL A 205 -0.42 7.62 -17.96
C VAL A 205 -1.35 8.69 -18.54
N GLU A 206 -1.72 8.56 -19.82
CA GLU A 206 -2.61 9.52 -20.49
C GLU A 206 -4.02 9.51 -19.86
N ALA A 207 -4.58 8.35 -19.56
CA ALA A 207 -5.88 8.21 -18.92
C ALA A 207 -5.89 8.88 -17.54
N ARG A 208 -4.83 8.66 -16.73
CA ARG A 208 -4.68 9.27 -15.40
C ARG A 208 -4.58 10.79 -15.49
N GLU A 209 -3.78 11.32 -16.40
CA GLU A 209 -3.68 12.77 -16.61
C GLU A 209 -5.02 13.38 -17.02
N LYS A 210 -5.73 12.75 -17.95
CA LYS A 210 -7.07 13.19 -18.39
C LYS A 210 -8.07 13.15 -17.24
N LEU A 211 -8.10 12.07 -16.45
CA LEU A 211 -9.00 11.97 -15.29
C LEU A 211 -8.67 13.04 -14.24
N THR A 212 -7.39 13.27 -13.95
CA THR A 212 -6.94 14.28 -12.99
C THR A 212 -7.41 15.67 -13.41
N ARG A 213 -7.23 16.03 -14.68
CA ARG A 213 -7.71 17.31 -15.21
C ARG A 213 -9.23 17.41 -15.16
N LEU A 214 -9.93 16.34 -15.52
CA LEU A 214 -11.39 16.30 -15.51
C LEU A 214 -11.94 16.50 -14.08
N LYS A 215 -11.38 15.81 -13.09
CA LYS A 215 -11.76 15.91 -11.66
C LYS A 215 -11.71 17.33 -11.12
N LEU A 216 -10.77 18.17 -11.57
CA LEU A 216 -10.66 19.58 -11.17
C LEU A 216 -11.86 20.42 -11.62
N THR A 217 -12.57 19.99 -12.67
CA THR A 217 -13.70 20.74 -13.25
C THR A 217 -15.06 20.10 -12.98
N LEU A 218 -15.11 18.85 -12.50
CA LEU A 218 -16.36 18.08 -12.34
C LEU A 218 -17.41 18.81 -11.48
N SER A 219 -17.00 19.47 -10.40
CA SER A 219 -17.92 20.17 -9.50
C SER A 219 -18.59 21.40 -10.13
N ALA A 220 -17.97 21.99 -11.14
CA ALA A 220 -18.50 23.15 -11.86
C ALA A 220 -19.29 22.76 -13.13
N MET A 221 -19.23 21.49 -13.54
CA MET A 221 -19.94 20.99 -14.72
C MET A 221 -21.41 20.70 -14.40
N LYS A 222 -22.27 20.83 -15.42
CA LYS A 222 -23.63 20.29 -15.34
C LYS A 222 -23.55 18.76 -15.21
N PRO A 223 -24.42 18.11 -14.40
CA PRO A 223 -24.35 16.66 -14.19
C PRO A 223 -24.30 15.83 -15.48
N ALA A 224 -25.10 16.18 -16.49
CA ALA A 224 -25.11 15.49 -17.78
C ALA A 224 -23.78 15.63 -18.55
N ASP A 225 -23.13 16.80 -18.50
CA ASP A 225 -21.85 17.04 -19.16
C ASP A 225 -20.71 16.30 -18.44
N ALA A 226 -20.72 16.32 -17.11
CA ALA A 226 -19.80 15.57 -16.26
C ALA A 226 -19.88 14.06 -16.55
N GLN A 227 -21.10 13.51 -16.54
CA GLN A 227 -21.34 12.10 -16.88
C GLN A 227 -20.79 11.77 -18.27
N LYS A 228 -21.15 12.56 -19.30
CA LYS A 228 -20.72 12.32 -20.68
C LYS A 228 -19.19 12.34 -20.83
N ALA A 229 -18.50 13.26 -20.16
CA ALA A 229 -17.04 13.34 -20.18
C ALA A 229 -16.39 12.11 -19.53
N LEU A 230 -16.90 11.68 -18.37
CA LEU A 230 -16.42 10.50 -17.65
C LEU A 230 -16.68 9.20 -18.43
N THR A 231 -17.87 9.03 -19.02
CA THR A 231 -18.20 7.88 -19.88
C THR A 231 -17.33 7.83 -21.13
N LYS A 232 -17.00 8.99 -21.72
CA LYS A 232 -16.06 9.02 -22.84
C LYS A 232 -14.67 8.53 -22.41
N LEU A 233 -14.16 9.03 -21.28
CA LEU A 233 -12.85 8.62 -20.78
C LEU A 233 -12.79 7.13 -20.48
N SER A 234 -13.82 6.57 -19.82
CA SER A 234 -13.87 5.14 -19.52
C SER A 234 -13.94 4.27 -20.78
N ARG A 235 -14.67 4.72 -21.82
CA ARG A 235 -14.73 4.02 -23.10
C ARG A 235 -13.41 4.10 -23.88
N ASP A 236 -12.72 5.24 -23.82
CA ASP A 236 -11.48 5.44 -24.55
C ASP A 236 -10.30 4.70 -23.87
N TYR A 237 -10.39 4.40 -22.56
CA TYR A 237 -9.34 3.72 -21.76
C TYR A 237 -9.87 2.62 -20.81
N PRO A 238 -10.66 1.65 -21.29
CA PRO A 238 -11.46 0.74 -20.44
C PRO A 238 -10.62 -0.15 -19.52
N ASP A 239 -9.41 -0.50 -19.94
CA ASP A 239 -8.55 -1.43 -19.22
C ASP A 239 -7.64 -0.74 -18.18
N THR A 240 -7.61 0.60 -18.18
CA THR A 240 -6.79 1.38 -17.25
C THR A 240 -7.50 1.59 -15.91
N PRO A 241 -6.78 1.73 -14.79
CA PRO A 241 -7.37 2.12 -13.52
C PRO A 241 -8.17 3.43 -13.60
N ALA A 242 -7.66 4.43 -14.32
CA ALA A 242 -8.33 5.70 -14.51
C ALA A 242 -9.63 5.56 -15.33
N GLY A 243 -9.67 4.70 -16.36
CA GLY A 243 -10.90 4.43 -17.10
C GLY A 243 -11.96 3.71 -16.26
N LYS A 244 -11.54 2.75 -15.42
CA LYS A 244 -12.43 2.07 -14.47
C LYS A 244 -13.00 3.04 -13.44
N GLU A 245 -12.15 3.89 -12.85
CA GLU A 245 -12.57 4.95 -11.93
C GLU A 245 -13.53 5.95 -12.61
N ALA A 246 -13.22 6.35 -13.85
CA ALA A 246 -14.11 7.24 -14.60
C ALA A 246 -15.50 6.61 -14.83
N ALA A 247 -15.57 5.30 -15.07
CA ALA A 247 -16.85 4.58 -15.19
C ALA A 247 -17.64 4.59 -13.88
N GLU A 248 -16.97 4.44 -12.74
CA GLU A 248 -17.61 4.50 -11.42
C GLU A 248 -18.13 5.90 -11.11
N LEU A 249 -17.29 6.93 -11.31
CA LEU A 249 -17.68 8.32 -11.12
C LEU A 249 -18.84 8.73 -12.03
N ALA A 250 -18.88 8.25 -13.28
CA ALA A 250 -19.97 8.56 -14.20
C ALA A 250 -21.35 8.15 -13.64
N ARG A 251 -21.42 7.01 -12.94
CA ARG A 251 -22.66 6.50 -12.33
C ARG A 251 -23.18 7.39 -11.20
N GLU A 252 -22.31 8.12 -10.50
CA GLU A 252 -22.73 9.05 -9.45
C GLU A 252 -23.47 10.27 -9.98
N PHE A 253 -23.26 10.62 -11.26
CA PHE A 253 -23.95 11.71 -11.92
C PHE A 253 -25.28 11.29 -12.57
N GLU A 254 -25.50 9.99 -12.81
CA GLU A 254 -26.79 9.47 -13.33
C GLU A 254 -27.97 9.74 -12.38
N GLY A 255 -27.72 9.77 -11.07
CA GLY A 255 -28.73 10.00 -10.03
C GLY A 255 -29.00 11.48 -9.71
N LYS A 256 -28.21 12.42 -10.25
CA LYS A 256 -28.31 13.86 -9.96
C LYS A 256 -29.05 14.56 -11.11
N LYS A 257 -30.36 14.33 -11.21
CA LYS A 257 -31.26 15.06 -12.12
C LYS A 257 -31.71 16.38 -11.53
#